data_AF-A0A6J6X4W4-F1
#
_entry.id   AF-A0A6J6X4W4-F1
#
_cell.length_a   1.000
_cell.length_b   1.000
_cell.length_c   1.000
_cell.angle_alpha   90.00
_cell.angle_beta   90.00
_cell.angle_gamma   90.00
#
_symmetry.space_group_name_H-M   'P 1'
#
loop_
_entity.id
_entity.type
_entity.pdbx_description
1 polymer ?
#
loop_
_entity_poly.entity_id
_entity_poly.type
_entity_poly.pdbx_seq_one_letter_code
_entity_poly.pdbx_strand_id
1 'polypeptide(L)' 'MPKSFDLLTKLRAAGVAATISGAGPSLLVLHTGNKSERDEIVRVAGAGFTPHDLEISATGAELTSA' A
#
# COMPACT_ATOMS: atom_id res chain seq x y z
N MET A 1 -0.10 -16.59 -4.96
CA MET A 1 0.85 -15.59 -4.41
C MET A 1 0.91 -15.71 -2.89
N PRO A 2 1.75 -16.59 -2.34
CA PRO A 2 1.83 -16.75 -0.88
C PRO A 2 2.29 -15.46 -0.17
N LYS A 3 3.37 -14.83 -0.66
CA LYS A 3 4.00 -13.67 -0.02
C LYS A 3 3.06 -12.46 0.18
N SER A 4 2.29 -12.08 -0.85
CA SER A 4 1.35 -10.95 -0.73
C SER A 4 0.19 -11.27 0.22
N PHE A 5 -0.27 -12.52 0.25
CA PHE A 5 -1.33 -12.94 1.16
C PHE A 5 -0.84 -13.04 2.62
N ASP A 6 0.40 -13.48 2.83
CA ASP A 6 1.03 -13.49 4.15
C ASP A 6 1.18 -12.07 4.69
N LEU A 7 1.65 -11.13 3.86
CA LEU A 7 1.76 -9.73 4.25
C LEU A 7 0.37 -9.10 4.49
N LEU A 8 -0.61 -9.38 3.64
CA LEU A 8 -2.00 -8.94 3.85
C LEU A 8 -2.52 -9.37 5.22
N THR A 9 -2.31 -10.64 5.56
CA THR A 9 -2.76 -11.23 6.83
C THR A 9 -2.09 -10.55 8.01
N LYS A 10 -0.77 -10.30 7.94
CA LYS A 10 -0.02 -9.58 8.99
C LYS A 10 -0.50 -8.14 9.17
N LEU A 11 -0.69 -7.40 8.08
CA LEU A 11 -1.16 -6.01 8.14
C LEU A 11 -2.57 -5.92 8.73
N ARG A 12 -3.50 -6.78 8.28
CA ARG A 12 -4.87 -6.82 8.83
C ARG A 12 -4.91 -7.24 10.29
N ALA A 13 -4.06 -8.16 10.72
CA ALA A 13 -3.93 -8.53 12.14
C ALA A 13 -3.43 -7.36 13.01
N ALA A 14 -2.66 -6.43 12.44
CA ALA A 14 -2.22 -5.20 13.10
C ALA A 14 -3.25 -4.05 13.03
N GLY A 15 -4.45 -4.29 12.50
CA GLY A 15 -5.50 -3.27 12.35
C GLY A 15 -5.32 -2.35 11.14
N VAL A 16 -4.36 -2.63 10.25
CA VAL A 16 -4.11 -1.81 9.05
C VAL A 16 -5.09 -2.20 7.94
N ALA A 17 -5.76 -1.20 7.37
CA ALA A 17 -6.70 -1.39 6.25
C ALA A 17 -5.96 -1.70 4.94
N ALA A 18 -5.69 -2.98 4.70
CA ALA A 18 -4.98 -3.48 3.52
C ALA A 18 -5.86 -4.36 2.63
N THR A 19 -5.58 -4.40 1.32
CA THR A 19 -6.15 -5.35 0.35
C THR A 19 -5.11 -5.74 -0.69
N ILE A 20 -5.34 -6.87 -1.39
CA ILE A 20 -4.66 -7.12 -2.66
C ILE A 20 -5.25 -6.16 -3.70
N SER A 21 -4.39 -5.50 -4.46
CA SER A 21 -4.80 -4.64 -5.57
C SER A 21 -5.05 -5.49 -6.81
N GLY A 22 -6.31 -5.56 -7.26
CA GLY A 22 -6.73 -6.39 -8.40
C GLY A 22 -6.41 -7.87 -8.19
N ALA A 23 -5.70 -8.48 -9.15
CA ALA A 23 -5.21 -9.86 -9.04
C ALA A 23 -3.85 -9.97 -8.31
N GLY A 24 -3.27 -8.84 -7.90
CA GLY A 24 -1.93 -8.72 -7.32
C GLY A 24 -0.79 -8.74 -8.35
N PRO A 25 0.49 -8.71 -7.89
CA PRO A 25 0.96 -9.00 -6.53
C PRO A 25 0.95 -7.82 -5.55
N SER A 26 0.58 -6.63 -6.01
CA SER A 26 0.58 -5.42 -5.17
C SER A 26 -0.46 -5.48 -4.05
N LEU A 27 -0.11 -4.89 -2.91
CA LEU A 27 -1.05 -4.54 -1.86
C LEU A 27 -1.38 -3.06 -1.93
N LEU A 28 -2.64 -2.73 -1.68
CA LEU A 28 -3.09 -1.36 -1.41
C LEU A 28 -3.37 -1.25 0.09
N VAL A 29 -2.79 -0.25 0.73
CA VAL A 29 -3.05 0.13 2.12
C VAL A 29 -3.66 1.52 2.14
N LEU A 30 -4.81 1.67 2.79
CA LEU A 30 -5.42 2.98 3.05
C LEU A 30 -5.11 3.34 4.50
N HIS A 31 -4.45 4.48 4.71
CA HIS A 31 -4.18 4.99 6.05
C HIS A 31 -4.50 6.48 6.11
N THR A 32 -4.92 6.95 7.28
CA THR A 32 -4.99 8.39 7.61
C THR A 32 -3.80 8.82 8.48
N GLY A 33 -2.85 7.91 8.67
CA GLY A 33 -1.68 8.03 9.53
C GLY A 33 -0.66 9.08 9.11
N ASN A 34 0.16 9.48 10.08
CA ASN A 34 1.33 10.30 9.85
C ASN A 34 2.52 9.46 9.34
N LYS A 35 3.66 10.11 9.06
CA LYS A 35 4.87 9.47 8.54
C LYS A 35 5.34 8.26 9.38
N SER A 36 5.18 8.28 10.70
CA SER A 36 5.59 7.18 11.58
C SER A 36 4.79 5.91 11.34
N GLU A 37 3.47 6.02 11.13
CA GLU A 37 2.61 4.87 10.82
C GLU A 37 2.98 4.27 9.46
N ARG A 38 3.20 5.15 8.46
CA ARG A 38 3.72 4.73 7.16
C ARG A 38 5.04 3.98 7.30
N ASP A 39 5.99 4.48 8.08
CA ASP A 39 7.33 3.89 8.19
C ASP A 39 7.26 2.50 8.84
N GLU A 40 6.33 2.31 9.78
CA GLU A 40 6.04 1.01 10.36
C GLU A 40 5.42 0.02 9.37
N ILE A 41 4.45 0.45 8.55
CA ILE A 41 3.86 -0.39 7.49
C ILE A 41 4.94 -0.86 6.52
N VAL A 42 5.82 0.04 6.07
CA VAL A 42 6.95 -0.28 5.18
C VAL A 42 7.92 -1.26 5.83
N ARG A 43 8.24 -1.05 7.11
CA ARG A 43 9.09 -1.95 7.89
C ARG A 43 8.51 -3.36 7.99
N VAL A 44 7.20 -3.50 8.19
CA VAL A 44 6.50 -4.80 8.25
C VAL A 44 6.49 -5.50 6.89
N ALA A 45 6.36 -4.73 5.79
CA ALA A 45 6.42 -5.28 4.44
C ALA A 45 7.82 -5.89 4.11
N GLY A 46 8.88 -5.22 4.58
CA GLY A 46 10.25 -5.68 4.40
C GLY A 46 10.77 -5.56 2.96
N ALA A 47 12.02 -5.99 2.74
CA ALA A 47 12.75 -5.77 1.48
C ALA A 47 12.17 -6.49 0.24
N GLY A 48 11.15 -7.35 0.42
CA GLY A 48 10.47 -8.03 -0.68
C GLY A 48 9.41 -7.18 -1.39
N PHE A 49 9.13 -5.98 -0.90
CA PHE A 49 8.14 -5.06 -1.44
C PHE A 49 8.72 -3.66 -1.63
N THR A 50 8.32 -3.00 -2.70
CA THR A 50 8.67 -1.60 -2.97
C THR A 50 7.50 -0.70 -2.58
N PRO A 51 7.63 0.14 -1.54
CA PRO A 51 6.57 1.04 -1.13
C PRO A 51 6.43 2.22 -2.10
N HIS A 52 5.18 2.63 -2.35
CA HIS A 52 4.85 3.81 -3.12
C HIS A 52 3.81 4.61 -2.33
N ASP A 53 4.17 5.84 -1.93
CA ASP A 53 3.20 6.75 -1.33
C ASP A 53 2.41 7.39 -2.47
N LEU A 54 1.10 7.21 -2.45
CA LEU A 54 0.19 7.71 -3.48
C LEU A 54 -0.99 8.41 -2.83
N GLU A 55 -1.47 9.47 -3.49
CA GLU A 55 -2.76 10.06 -3.18
C GLU A 55 -3.88 9.41 -4.02
N ILE A 56 -5.13 9.66 -3.64
CA ILE A 56 -6.27 9.25 -4.46
C ILE A 56 -6.41 10.23 -5.63
N SER A 57 -6.20 9.75 -6.85
CA SER A 57 -6.42 10.52 -8.07
C SER A 57 -7.91 10.81 -8.23
N ALA A 58 -8.33 12.06 -8.02
CA ALA A 58 -9.72 12.50 -8.25
C ALA A 58 -9.97 12.80 -9.73
N THR A 59 -8.94 13.22 -10.44
CA THR A 59 -8.95 13.45 -11.88
C THR A 59 -8.16 12.36 -12.59
N GLY A 60 -8.59 12.02 -13.80
CA GLY A 60 -7.94 11.00 -14.62
C GLY A 60 -6.71 11.56 -15.33
N ALA A 61 -6.52 11.20 -16.59
CA ALA A 61 -5.49 11.81 -17.41
C ALA A 61 -5.87 13.27 -17.74
N GLU A 62 -4.89 14.18 -17.65
CA GLU A 62 -5.01 15.58 -18.03
C GLU A 62 -3.91 15.99 -19.00
N LEU A 63 -4.19 17.01 -19.82
CA LEU A 63 -3.18 17.59 -20.71
C LEU A 63 -2.38 18.66 -19.94
N THR A 64 -1.07 18.48 -19.86
CA THR A 64 -0.17 19.50 -19.30
C THR A 64 0.51 20.23 -20.46
N SER A 65 0.52 21.56 -20.46
CA SER A 65 1.44 22.31 -21.34
C SER A 65 2.88 22.10 -20.84
N ALA A 66 3.80 21.87 -21.78
CA ALA A 66 5.24 21.77 -21.52
C ALA A 66 5.85 23.13 -21.17
#